data_AF-A0A0C3KRZ1-F1
#
_entry.id   AF-A0A0C3KRZ1-F1
#
_cell.length_a   1.000
_cell.length_b   1.000
_cell.length_c   1.000
_cell.angle_alpha   90.00
_cell.angle_beta   90.00
_cell.angle_gamma   90.00
#
_symmetry.space_group_name_H-M   'P 1'
#
loop_
_entity.id
_entity.type
_entity.pdbx_description
1 polymer ?
#
loop_
_entity_poly.entity_id
_entity_poly.type
_entity_poly.pdbx_seq_one_letter_code
_entity_poly.pdbx_strand_id
1 'polypeptide(L)'
;MDLDPPLDMENSQERVGDAYMLLPGHERIYDYEFREWLRLAQFPTTSIIVVIDSCHSGGFLGTQAFHDPYIRLSYIYKEERKRGDNTETATAAEITGQVIEIAATPKDQKSFGDKFGHPDSMAIHGILSWNIIHYLKSQPTSPRTSSF
;
A
#
# COMPACT_ATOMS: atom_id res chain seq x y z
N MET A 1 20.44 6.96 -47.24
CA MET A 1 20.68 6.90 -45.79
C MET A 1 19.32 7.14 -45.17
N ASP A 2 18.58 6.07 -44.96
CA ASP A 2 17.28 6.13 -44.30
C ASP A 2 17.54 5.96 -42.80
N LEU A 3 17.21 6.99 -42.04
CA LEU A 3 17.29 6.99 -40.58
C LEU A 3 16.07 6.25 -40.06
N ASP A 4 16.28 5.09 -39.44
CA ASP A 4 15.23 4.43 -38.67
C ASP A 4 14.74 5.36 -37.55
N PRO A 5 13.42 5.47 -37.32
CA PRO A 5 12.89 6.27 -36.23
C PRO A 5 13.25 5.66 -34.86
N PRO A 6 13.33 6.48 -33.79
CA PRO A 6 13.74 6.01 -32.47
C PRO A 6 12.75 4.99 -31.91
N LEU A 7 13.30 3.90 -31.36
CA LEU A 7 12.62 2.83 -30.63
C LEU A 7 12.17 3.30 -29.24
N ASP A 8 11.32 4.32 -29.17
CA ASP A 8 10.77 4.81 -27.91
C ASP A 8 9.24 4.59 -27.86
N MET A 9 8.77 3.41 -28.24
CA MET A 9 7.37 2.96 -28.03
C MET A 9 7.27 1.46 -27.70
N GLU A 10 8.11 0.97 -26.80
CA GLU A 10 7.82 -0.24 -26.02
C GLU A 10 7.58 0.26 -24.58
N ASN A 11 6.43 0.04 -23.92
CA ASN A 11 5.93 -1.28 -23.61
C ASN A 11 4.50 -1.22 -22.98
N SER A 12 3.53 -0.57 -23.63
CA SER A 12 2.13 -0.62 -23.17
C SER A 12 1.38 -1.82 -23.77
N GLN A 13 1.99 -3.00 -23.73
CA GLN A 13 1.23 -4.24 -23.89
C GLN A 13 0.51 -4.47 -22.56
N GLU A 14 -0.75 -4.03 -22.48
CA GLU A 14 -1.69 -4.51 -21.46
C GLU A 14 -1.63 -6.03 -21.48
N ARG A 15 -1.03 -6.67 -20.46
CA ARG A 15 -1.06 -8.11 -20.40
C ARG A 15 -2.48 -8.47 -19.97
N VAL A 16 -3.13 -9.31 -20.76
CA VAL A 16 -4.47 -9.83 -20.45
C VAL A 16 -4.39 -10.51 -19.08
N GLY A 17 -4.93 -9.85 -18.05
CA GLY A 17 -4.89 -10.33 -16.66
C GLY A 17 -4.21 -9.40 -15.65
N ASP A 18 -3.69 -8.25 -16.05
CA ASP A 18 -3.08 -7.30 -15.10
C ASP A 18 -4.14 -6.62 -14.21
N ALA A 19 -3.88 -6.56 -12.91
CA ALA A 19 -4.72 -5.86 -11.95
C ALA A 19 -4.43 -4.35 -11.99
N TYR A 20 -5.46 -3.51 -12.01
CA TYR A 20 -5.31 -2.06 -12.05
C TYR A 20 -6.35 -1.32 -11.20
N MET A 21 -6.02 -0.10 -10.81
CA MET A 21 -6.96 0.86 -10.24
C MET A 21 -7.31 1.93 -11.29
N LEU A 22 -8.59 2.32 -11.35
CA LEU A 22 -9.05 3.41 -12.21
C LEU A 22 -8.86 4.75 -11.50
N LEU A 23 -8.23 5.69 -12.21
CA LEU A 23 -8.11 7.09 -11.83
C LEU A 23 -9.19 7.93 -12.52
N PRO A 24 -9.43 9.17 -12.05
CA PRO A 24 -10.24 10.14 -12.79
C PRO A 24 -9.74 10.30 -14.23
N GLY A 25 -10.65 10.43 -15.19
CA GLY A 25 -10.28 10.60 -16.61
C GLY A 25 -9.95 9.31 -17.36
N HIS A 26 -10.31 8.14 -16.82
CA HIS A 26 -10.02 6.80 -17.40
C HIS A 26 -8.55 6.40 -17.41
N GLU A 27 -7.70 7.14 -16.70
CA GLU A 27 -6.33 6.72 -16.43
C GLU A 27 -6.30 5.49 -15.51
N ARG A 28 -5.19 4.76 -15.54
CA ARG A 28 -5.01 3.52 -14.79
C ARG A 28 -3.66 3.54 -14.09
N ILE A 29 -3.62 2.96 -12.89
CA ILE A 29 -2.38 2.56 -12.24
C ILE A 29 -2.40 1.05 -12.15
N TYR A 30 -1.43 0.39 -12.75
CA TYR A 30 -1.29 -1.06 -12.67
C TYR A 30 -0.63 -1.48 -11.36
N ASP A 31 -0.90 -2.70 -10.91
CA ASP A 31 -0.41 -3.22 -9.64
C ASP A 31 1.13 -3.24 -9.57
N TYR A 32 1.80 -3.59 -10.66
CA TYR A 32 3.27 -3.60 -10.75
C TYR A 32 3.85 -2.20 -10.62
N GLU A 33 3.23 -1.18 -11.22
CA GLU A 33 3.66 0.22 -11.13
C GLU A 33 3.52 0.72 -9.70
N PHE A 34 2.36 0.44 -9.09
CA PHE A 34 2.08 0.83 -7.72
C PHE A 34 3.06 0.20 -6.73
N ARG A 35 3.36 -1.10 -6.88
CA ARG A 35 4.34 -1.78 -6.03
C ARG A 35 5.75 -1.24 -6.23
N GLU A 36 6.13 -0.92 -7.46
CA GLU A 36 7.43 -0.29 -7.73
C GLU A 36 7.52 1.09 -7.09
N TRP A 37 6.46 1.90 -7.15
CA TRP A 37 6.42 3.18 -6.44
C TRP A 37 6.53 3.02 -4.93
N LEU A 38 5.84 2.05 -4.33
CA LEU A 38 5.99 1.75 -2.90
C LEU A 38 7.41 1.29 -2.57
N ARG A 39 8.05 0.50 -3.43
CA ARG A 39 9.45 0.08 -3.27
C ARG A 39 10.41 1.26 -3.35
N LEU A 40 10.18 2.20 -4.26
CA LEU A 40 11.03 3.39 -4.42
C LEU A 40 10.80 4.44 -3.34
N ALA A 41 9.59 4.54 -2.79
CA ALA A 41 9.24 5.48 -1.72
C ALA A 41 9.71 5.02 -0.33
N GLN A 42 10.15 3.77 -0.19
CA GLN A 42 10.61 3.19 1.06
C GLN A 42 11.88 3.90 1.57
N PHE A 43 11.82 4.37 2.82
CA PHE A 43 12.95 4.99 3.50
C PHE A 43 13.16 4.36 4.88
N PRO A 44 14.40 4.16 5.36
CA PRO A 44 14.66 3.41 6.59
C PRO A 44 13.97 3.96 7.85
N THR A 45 13.62 5.23 7.89
CA THR A 45 12.99 5.88 9.05
C THR A 45 11.48 6.07 8.91
N THR A 46 10.89 5.61 7.81
CA THR A 46 9.50 5.90 7.48
C THR A 46 8.72 4.61 7.32
N SER A 47 7.55 4.55 7.95
CA SER A 47 6.56 3.51 7.68
C SER A 47 5.48 4.03 6.75
N ILE A 48 5.16 3.27 5.72
CA ILE A 48 4.09 3.56 4.77
C ILE A 48 2.92 2.64 5.11
N ILE A 49 1.75 3.22 5.34
CA ILE A 49 0.50 2.47 5.48
C ILE A 49 -0.34 2.75 4.24
N VAL A 50 -0.68 1.68 3.53
CA VAL A 50 -1.53 1.71 2.34
C VAL A 50 -2.85 1.04 2.70
N VAL A 51 -3.95 1.74 2.47
CA VAL A 51 -5.31 1.20 2.65
C VAL A 51 -6.02 1.30 1.31
N ILE A 52 -6.45 0.17 0.76
CA ILE A 52 -7.17 0.11 -0.51
C ILE A 52 -8.57 -0.45 -0.28
N ASP A 53 -9.55 0.44 -0.38
CA ASP A 53 -10.97 0.11 -0.29
C ASP A 53 -11.61 0.07 -1.66
N SER A 54 -11.34 -1.02 -2.37
CA SER A 54 -11.86 -1.28 -3.71
C SER A 54 -12.12 -2.77 -3.92
N CYS A 55 -12.93 -3.06 -4.95
CA CYS A 55 -13.08 -4.42 -5.44
C CYS A 55 -11.72 -5.00 -5.86
N HIS A 56 -11.49 -6.26 -5.53
CA HIS A 56 -10.29 -7.01 -5.88
C HIS A 56 -8.99 -6.42 -5.29
N SER A 57 -9.09 -5.60 -4.24
CA SER A 57 -7.96 -4.90 -3.62
C SER A 57 -6.84 -5.83 -3.14
N GLY A 58 -7.16 -7.01 -2.58
CA GLY A 58 -6.16 -8.02 -2.24
C GLY A 58 -5.46 -8.63 -3.45
N GLY A 59 -6.16 -8.74 -4.59
CA GLY A 59 -5.56 -9.12 -5.86
C GLY A 59 -4.58 -8.08 -6.38
N PHE A 60 -4.99 -6.82 -6.33
CA PHE A 60 -4.15 -5.67 -6.69
C PHE A 60 -2.89 -5.58 -5.80
N LEU A 61 -3.02 -5.80 -4.50
CA LEU A 61 -1.87 -5.79 -3.57
C LEU A 61 -1.03 -7.07 -3.60
N GLY A 62 -1.49 -8.13 -4.26
CA GLY A 62 -0.78 -9.41 -4.29
C GLY A 62 -0.78 -10.13 -2.94
N THR A 63 -1.82 -9.94 -2.11
CA THR A 63 -1.91 -10.49 -0.74
C THR A 63 -2.04 -12.01 -0.68
N GLN A 64 -2.14 -12.70 -1.83
CA GLN A 64 -2.28 -14.16 -1.90
C GLN A 64 -1.10 -14.97 -1.35
N ALA A 65 0.03 -14.33 -1.04
CA ALA A 65 1.25 -15.00 -0.59
C ALA A 65 1.42 -15.06 0.94
N PHE A 66 0.51 -14.50 1.75
CA PHE A 66 0.68 -14.37 3.20
C PHE A 66 -0.47 -15.00 4.00
N HIS A 67 -0.20 -15.32 5.28
CA HIS A 67 -1.13 -15.98 6.20
C HIS A 67 -2.44 -15.20 6.44
N ASP A 68 -2.47 -13.89 6.17
CA ASP A 68 -3.66 -13.04 6.23
C ASP A 68 -3.97 -12.48 4.82
N PRO A 69 -5.15 -12.75 4.25
CA PRO A 69 -5.49 -12.29 2.91
C PRO A 69 -5.82 -10.79 2.83
N TYR A 70 -5.94 -10.10 3.97
CA TYR A 70 -6.29 -8.68 4.07
C TYR A 70 -5.12 -7.78 4.43
N ILE A 71 -4.10 -8.33 5.12
CA ILE A 71 -2.95 -7.55 5.59
C ILE A 71 -1.64 -8.14 5.07
N ARG A 72 -0.83 -7.32 4.41
CA ARG A 72 0.53 -7.67 4.01
C ARG A 72 1.54 -6.73 4.66
N LEU A 73 2.58 -7.32 5.23
CA LEU A 73 3.67 -6.61 5.88
C LEU A 73 4.97 -6.87 5.14
N SER A 74 5.55 -5.82 4.55
CA SER A 74 6.85 -5.90 3.88
C SER A 74 7.90 -5.15 4.71
N TYR A 75 8.98 -5.84 5.08
CA TYR A 75 10.11 -5.29 5.83
C TYR A 75 11.29 -4.98 4.91
N ILE A 76 12.05 -3.92 5.19
CA ILE A 76 13.36 -3.69 4.58
C ILE A 76 14.44 -4.41 5.42
N TYR A 77 15.18 -5.32 4.78
CA TYR A 77 16.48 -5.75 5.27
C TYR A 77 17.52 -4.71 4.84
N LYS A 78 18.36 -4.23 5.79
CA LYS A 78 19.58 -3.49 5.45
C LYS A 78 20.37 -4.34 4.46
N GLU A 79 20.89 -3.68 3.42
CA GLU A 79 21.93 -4.23 2.56
C GLU A 79 22.89 -5.09 3.37
N GLU A 80 23.23 -6.26 2.82
CA GLU A 80 24.39 -7.03 3.24
C GLU A 80 25.56 -6.07 3.43
N ARG A 81 25.88 -5.73 4.68
CA ARG A 81 27.21 -5.23 5.03
C ARG A 81 28.13 -6.30 4.48
N LYS A 82 28.87 -5.94 3.43
CA LYS A 82 29.99 -6.70 2.89
C LYS A 82 30.67 -7.43 4.04
N ARG A 83 30.64 -8.76 3.97
CA ARG A 83 31.33 -9.65 4.89
C ARG A 83 32.79 -9.22 4.98
N GLY A 84 33.12 -8.53 6.06
CA GLY A 84 34.45 -7.95 6.29
C GLY A 84 34.44 -6.96 7.43
N ASP A 85 34.02 -7.40 8.62
CA ASP A 85 34.90 -7.37 9.78
C ASP A 85 34.17 -7.86 11.03
N ASN A 86 34.85 -8.77 11.73
CA ASN A 86 34.47 -9.26 13.04
C ASN A 86 34.63 -8.11 14.04
N THR A 87 33.55 -7.67 14.66
CA THR A 87 33.38 -7.40 16.11
C THR A 87 32.14 -6.54 16.34
N GLU A 88 31.55 -6.69 17.53
CA GLU A 88 30.52 -5.85 18.16
C GLU A 88 29.08 -6.36 18.10
N THR A 89 28.71 -6.95 19.25
CA THR A 89 27.39 -7.00 19.90
C THR A 89 26.22 -6.47 19.07
N ALA A 90 25.35 -7.39 18.65
CA ALA A 90 24.04 -7.10 18.08
C ALA A 90 23.21 -6.24 19.06
N THR A 91 23.26 -4.93 18.87
CA THR A 91 22.32 -3.97 19.45
C THR A 91 20.94 -4.20 18.83
N ALA A 92 19.89 -4.04 19.66
CA ALA A 92 18.48 -4.20 19.32
C ALA A 92 18.18 -3.88 17.86
N ALA A 93 17.51 -4.80 17.16
CA ALA A 93 17.11 -4.64 15.76
C ALA A 93 16.46 -3.27 15.56
N GLU A 94 17.19 -2.34 14.95
CA GLU A 94 16.67 -1.05 14.51
C GLU A 94 15.54 -1.37 13.53
N ILE A 95 14.30 -1.06 13.91
CA ILE A 95 13.15 -1.23 13.03
C ILE A 95 13.35 -0.27 11.86
N THR A 96 13.85 -0.81 10.75
CA THR A 96 13.95 -0.15 9.46
C THR A 96 12.59 -0.16 8.79
N GLY A 97 12.24 0.93 8.11
CA GLY A 97 10.92 1.27 7.55
C GLY A 97 10.08 0.10 7.06
N GLN A 98 8.77 0.19 7.31
CA GLN A 98 7.81 -0.87 7.03
C GLN A 98 6.76 -0.41 6.02
N VAL A 99 6.33 -1.31 5.14
CA VAL A 99 5.11 -1.09 4.35
C VAL A 99 4.02 -2.03 4.87
N ILE A 100 2.94 -1.43 5.37
CA ILE A 100 1.74 -2.10 5.84
C ILE A 100 0.66 -1.89 4.78
N GLU A 101 0.24 -2.95 4.12
CA GLU A 101 -0.77 -2.92 3.08
C GLU A 101 -2.06 -3.56 3.61
N ILE A 102 -3.19 -2.84 3.53
CA ILE A 102 -4.50 -3.25 4.03
C ILE A 102 -5.49 -3.23 2.87
N ALA A 103 -6.09 -4.38 2.58
CA ALA A 103 -7.09 -4.57 1.54
C ALA A 103 -8.51 -4.68 2.13
N ALA A 104 -9.50 -4.12 1.44
CA ALA A 104 -10.91 -4.35 1.78
C ALA A 104 -11.39 -5.76 1.47
N THR A 105 -10.78 -6.42 0.47
CA THR A 105 -11.22 -7.73 0.00
C THR A 105 -10.05 -8.64 -0.31
N PRO A 106 -10.24 -9.97 -0.24
CA PRO A 106 -9.34 -10.93 -0.87
C PRO A 106 -9.29 -10.74 -2.39
N LYS A 107 -8.42 -11.49 -3.06
CA LYS A 107 -8.41 -11.58 -4.53
C LYS A 107 -9.77 -12.06 -5.05
N ASP A 108 -10.19 -11.50 -6.18
CA ASP A 108 -11.41 -11.89 -6.91
C ASP A 108 -12.74 -11.60 -6.18
N GLN A 109 -12.71 -10.87 -5.06
CA GLN A 109 -13.91 -10.43 -4.34
C GLN A 109 -14.24 -8.95 -4.56
N LYS A 110 -15.54 -8.62 -4.54
CA LYS A 110 -16.02 -7.23 -4.64
C LYS A 110 -16.07 -6.60 -3.24
N SER A 111 -15.71 -5.32 -3.17
CA SER A 111 -15.89 -4.51 -1.95
C SER A 111 -17.32 -3.99 -1.90
N PHE A 112 -17.77 -3.66 -0.70
CA PHE A 112 -19.10 -3.11 -0.44
C PHE A 112 -18.98 -1.70 0.12
N GLY A 113 -19.96 -0.87 -0.23
CA GLY A 113 -20.18 0.43 0.39
C GLY A 113 -21.55 0.47 1.03
N ASP A 114 -21.70 1.31 2.04
CA ASP A 114 -22.98 1.58 2.69
C ASP A 114 -23.15 3.08 2.96
N LYS A 115 -24.36 3.47 3.34
CA LYS A 115 -24.68 4.84 3.73
C LYS A 115 -24.29 5.03 5.18
N PHE A 116 -23.33 5.91 5.41
CA PHE A 116 -22.88 6.28 6.75
C PHE A 116 -22.96 7.80 6.96
N GLY A 117 -23.13 8.23 8.21
CA GLY A 117 -23.22 9.64 8.58
C GLY A 117 -24.35 9.96 9.55
N HIS A 118 -24.60 11.26 9.76
CA HIS A 118 -25.79 11.72 10.48
C HIS A 118 -27.04 11.50 9.60
N PRO A 119 -28.23 11.26 10.17
CA PRO A 119 -29.48 11.11 9.39
C PRO A 119 -29.70 12.18 8.32
N ASP A 120 -29.27 13.42 8.57
CA ASP A 120 -29.41 14.56 7.66
C ASP A 120 -28.29 14.70 6.62
N SER A 121 -27.24 13.87 6.70
CA SER A 121 -26.05 13.94 5.84
C SER A 121 -25.44 12.56 5.57
N MET A 122 -26.29 11.61 5.16
CA MET A 122 -25.86 10.26 4.78
C MET A 122 -25.10 10.30 3.44
N ALA A 123 -23.84 9.85 3.45
CA ALA A 123 -23.04 9.68 2.25
C ALA A 123 -22.64 8.20 2.08
N ILE A 124 -22.41 7.79 0.83
CA ILE A 124 -21.94 6.44 0.54
C ILE A 124 -20.43 6.39 0.79
N HIS A 125 -20.00 5.47 1.67
CA HIS A 125 -18.58 5.20 1.92
C HIS A 125 -18.29 3.71 1.76
N GLY A 126 -17.06 3.38 1.35
CA GLY A 126 -16.56 2.03 1.46
C GLY A 126 -16.47 1.59 2.92
N ILE A 127 -16.84 0.34 3.20
CA ILE A 127 -16.97 -0.17 4.57
C ILE A 127 -15.62 -0.14 5.30
N LEU A 128 -14.52 -0.52 4.64
CA LEU A 128 -13.19 -0.54 5.26
C LEU A 128 -12.75 0.87 5.65
N SER A 129 -12.82 1.81 4.70
CA SER A 129 -12.40 3.20 4.91
C SER A 129 -13.20 3.86 6.02
N TRP A 130 -14.52 3.65 6.04
CA TRP A 130 -15.39 4.20 7.08
C TRP A 130 -14.99 3.70 8.47
N ASN A 131 -14.82 2.39 8.63
CA ASN A 131 -14.46 1.80 9.92
C ASN A 131 -13.09 2.26 10.41
N ILE A 132 -12.08 2.35 9.54
CA ILE A 132 -10.76 2.86 9.91
C ILE A 132 -10.84 4.32 10.36
N ILE A 133 -11.51 5.17 9.58
CA ILE A 133 -11.64 6.60 9.91
C ILE A 133 -12.40 6.77 11.23
N HIS A 134 -13.49 6.03 11.41
CA HIS A 134 -14.29 6.09 12.63
C HIS A 134 -13.49 5.61 13.85
N TYR A 135 -12.78 4.49 13.72
CA TYR A 135 -11.89 3.98 14.77
C TYR A 135 -10.83 5.01 15.16
N LEU A 136 -10.16 5.64 14.18
CA LEU A 136 -9.14 6.66 14.45
C LEU A 136 -9.70 7.90 15.14
N LYS A 137 -10.93 8.31 14.79
CA LYS A 137 -11.61 9.47 15.40
C LYS A 137 -12.14 9.19 16.81
N SER A 138 -12.49 7.95 17.12
CA SER A 138 -12.99 7.56 18.44
C SER A 138 -11.88 7.31 19.45
N GLN A 139 -10.60 7.31 19.02
CA GLN A 139 -9.50 7.19 19.95
C GLN A 139 -9.41 8.42 20.85
N PRO A 140 -9.29 8.25 22.18
CA PRO A 140 -9.06 9.38 23.07
C PRO A 140 -7.78 10.09 22.64
N THR A 141 -7.87 11.40 22.39
CA THR A 141 -6.68 12.23 22.25
C THR A 141 -5.92 12.13 23.56
N SER A 142 -4.84 11.36 23.59
CA SER A 142 -3.99 11.26 24.78
C SER A 142 -3.59 12.69 25.15
N PRO A 143 -3.90 13.18 26.38
CA PRO A 143 -3.51 14.51 26.77
C PRO A 143 -1.99 14.57 26.67
N ARG A 144 -1.49 15.46 25.81
CA ARG A 144 -0.06 15.78 25.77
C ARG A 144 0.32 16.17 27.19
N THR A 145 1.04 15.32 27.89
CA THR A 145 1.74 15.70 29.11
C THR A 145 2.77 16.76 28.72
N SER A 146 2.38 18.03 28.80
CA SER A 146 3.29 19.15 28.81
C SER A 146 3.89 19.23 30.21
N SER A 147 4.96 18.47 30.43
CA SER A 147 5.90 18.78 31.52
C SER A 147 7.00 19.66 30.93
N PHE A 148 6.89 20.96 31.17
CA PHE A 148 8.03 21.87 31.20
C PHE A 148 8.76 21.71 32.54
#